data_AF-A0A7V5WNX7-F1
#
_entry.id   AF-A0A7V5WNX7-F1
#
_cell.length_a   1.000
_cell.length_b   1.000
_cell.length_c   1.000
_cell.angle_alpha   90.00
_cell.angle_beta   90.00
_cell.angle_gamma   90.00
#
_symmetry.space_group_name_H-M   'P 1'
#
loop_
_entity.id
_entity.type
_entity.pdbx_description
1 polymer ?
#
loop_
_entity_poly.entity_id
_entity_poly.type
_entity_poly.pdbx_seq_one_letter_code
_entity_poly.pdbx_strand_id
1 'polypeptide(L)'
;LGTIFPLIVEAITNNKVTVGAPFFNAVSVPLWLLIFLLMGIGPLLPWRKAKEQSVLKNLAYMSAAGLIALVIAYFAGIKKIYPLLTIAIAAYNVASLVLLIVGAVRPRAQATGRSAGTVFKHYAFENKRRFGSMVIHLGVIVMALGIAGSSAYRIDQQIRIDYGQSANFQGYELRAKEQFMERSPAKISAGSIIEVWKNGKFLTTLRPRINSFGGNPQTIPTPDIYNTFWHDLFLSVVGEFKAGQTYTAIRAVISPMISWLWFGAFLIILGTIYALSPNKKRVKLTKLVQNTKVAEA
;
A
#
# COMPACT_ATOMS: atom_id res chain seq x y z
N LEU A 1 -3.98 11.93 15.34
CA LEU A 1 -3.81 11.10 16.56
C LEU A 1 -2.42 11.28 17.16
N GLY A 2 -1.32 10.80 16.57
CA GLY A 2 -0.01 10.91 17.27
C GLY A 2 0.72 12.26 17.20
N THR A 3 0.20 13.27 16.50
CA THR A 3 0.67 14.67 16.63
C THR A 3 -0.14 15.47 17.66
N ILE A 4 -1.40 15.10 17.89
CA ILE A 4 -2.31 15.82 18.81
C ILE A 4 -2.33 15.18 20.20
N PHE A 5 -2.17 13.85 20.30
CA PHE A 5 -2.17 13.14 21.57
C PHE A 5 -1.07 13.62 22.54
N PRO A 6 0.20 13.81 22.11
CA PRO A 6 1.21 14.43 22.96
C PRO A 6 0.82 15.80 23.50
N LEU A 7 0.15 16.62 22.68
CA LEU A 7 -0.30 17.96 23.07
C LEU A 7 -1.45 17.91 24.09
N ILE A 8 -2.36 16.94 23.96
CA ILE A 8 -3.43 16.72 24.94
C ILE A 8 -2.86 16.22 26.26
N VAL A 9 -1.90 15.28 26.22
CA VAL A 9 -1.22 14.77 27.43
C VAL A 9 -0.42 15.89 28.08
N GLU A 10 0.30 16.70 27.31
CA GLU A 10 1.02 17.87 27.81
C GLU A 10 0.04 18.87 28.45
N ALA A 11 -1.10 19.14 27.83
CA ALA A 11 -2.12 20.05 28.37
C ALA A 11 -2.76 19.56 29.69
N ILE A 12 -2.88 18.24 29.90
CA ILE A 12 -3.52 17.66 31.09
C ILE A 12 -2.51 17.32 32.20
N THR A 13 -1.34 16.81 31.84
CA THR A 13 -0.36 16.28 32.79
C THR A 13 0.88 17.15 32.97
N ASN A 14 0.99 18.24 32.18
CA ASN A 14 2.17 19.11 32.10
C ASN A 14 3.48 18.37 31.75
N ASN A 15 3.37 17.15 31.20
CA ASN A 15 4.49 16.30 30.80
C ASN A 15 4.56 16.16 29.29
N LYS A 16 5.75 16.40 28.71
CA LYS A 16 6.02 16.18 27.29
C LYS A 16 6.27 14.70 27.03
N VAL A 17 5.34 14.04 26.33
CA VAL A 17 5.49 12.64 25.93
C VAL A 17 5.80 12.54 24.44
N THR A 18 7.00 12.06 24.09
CA THR A 18 7.33 11.74 22.70
C THR A 18 6.88 10.31 22.41
N VAL A 19 5.90 10.16 21.52
CA VAL A 19 5.39 8.84 21.12
C VAL A 19 6.14 8.33 19.89
N GLY A 20 6.78 7.16 20.01
CA GLY A 20 7.47 6.49 18.92
C GLY A 20 6.57 5.53 18.13
N ALA A 21 7.14 4.85 17.14
CA ALA A 21 6.44 3.88 16.29
C ALA A 21 5.57 2.84 17.05
N PRO A 22 5.96 2.31 18.23
CA PRO A 22 5.11 1.37 18.96
C PRO A 22 3.74 1.93 19.35
N PHE A 23 3.68 3.18 19.80
CA PHE A 23 2.41 3.83 20.17
C PHE A 23 1.52 4.05 18.93
N PHE A 24 2.10 4.56 17.84
CA PHE A 24 1.38 4.73 16.59
C PHE A 24 0.83 3.39 16.08
N ASN A 25 1.63 2.33 16.11
CA ASN A 25 1.17 1.01 15.67
C ASN A 25 0.04 0.48 16.56
N ALA A 26 0.15 0.65 17.87
CA ALA A 26 -0.86 0.20 18.83
C ALA A 26 -2.24 0.87 18.62
N VAL A 27 -2.25 2.13 18.17
CA VAL A 27 -3.51 2.87 17.94
C VAL A 27 -3.98 2.73 16.49
N SER A 28 -3.08 2.95 15.52
CA SER A 28 -3.44 3.03 14.11
C SER A 28 -3.75 1.67 13.50
N VAL A 29 -3.01 0.60 13.85
CA VAL A 29 -3.21 -0.71 13.21
C VAL A 29 -4.58 -1.30 13.54
N PRO A 30 -5.06 -1.34 14.80
CA PRO A 30 -6.40 -1.83 15.11
C PRO A 30 -7.51 -1.02 14.43
N LEU A 31 -7.38 0.31 14.40
CA LEU A 31 -8.33 1.18 13.70
C LEU A 31 -8.37 0.88 12.20
N TRP A 32 -7.20 0.69 11.58
CA TRP A 32 -7.11 0.34 10.17
C TRP A 32 -7.73 -1.03 9.88
N LEU A 33 -7.47 -2.04 10.72
CA LEU A 33 -8.09 -3.36 10.60
C LEU A 33 -9.63 -3.29 10.73
N LEU A 34 -10.15 -2.46 11.63
CA LEU A 34 -11.59 -2.24 11.77
C LEU A 34 -12.19 -1.60 10.51
N ILE A 35 -11.58 -0.53 9.98
CA ILE A 35 -12.03 0.10 8.74
C ILE A 35 -11.96 -0.89 7.57
N PHE A 36 -10.88 -1.69 7.51
CA PHE A 36 -10.69 -2.67 6.46
C PHE A 36 -11.72 -3.81 6.53
N LEU A 37 -12.12 -4.22 7.73
CA LEU A 37 -13.22 -5.16 7.93
C LEU A 37 -14.56 -4.56 7.46
N LEU A 38 -14.86 -3.32 7.89
CA LEU A 38 -16.09 -2.62 7.54
C LEU A 38 -16.19 -2.32 6.03
N MET A 39 -15.07 -2.10 5.36
CA MET A 39 -15.00 -1.92 3.90
C MET A 39 -15.59 -3.11 3.15
N GLY A 40 -15.43 -4.33 3.69
CA GLY A 40 -15.92 -5.54 3.03
C GLY A 40 -17.42 -5.71 3.15
N ILE A 41 -18.02 -5.42 4.31
CA ILE A 41 -19.46 -5.61 4.53
C ILE A 41 -20.31 -4.50 3.90
N GLY A 42 -19.79 -3.26 3.86
CA GLY A 42 -20.53 -2.08 3.41
C GLY A 42 -21.25 -2.25 2.06
N PRO A 43 -20.57 -2.74 1.01
CA PRO A 43 -21.18 -2.94 -0.31
C PRO A 43 -22.30 -3.99 -0.37
N LEU A 44 -22.34 -4.93 0.59
CA LEU A 44 -23.29 -6.04 0.63
C LEU A 44 -24.50 -5.77 1.52
N LEU A 45 -24.52 -4.65 2.24
CA LEU A 45 -25.66 -4.28 3.08
C LEU A 45 -26.85 -3.86 2.19
N PRO A 46 -28.01 -4.52 2.34
CA PRO A 46 -29.18 -4.19 1.54
C PRO A 46 -29.75 -2.84 1.96
N TRP A 47 -30.05 -1.98 0.99
CA TRP A 47 -30.76 -0.74 1.26
C TRP A 47 -32.27 -0.99 1.36
N ARG A 48 -32.83 -0.70 2.54
CA ARG A 48 -34.24 -0.57 2.93
C ARG A 48 -35.15 -1.83 2.87
N LYS A 49 -35.09 -2.71 1.86
CA LYS A 49 -35.83 -4.01 1.86
C LYS A 49 -35.21 -5.00 0.87
N ALA A 50 -34.44 -5.98 1.32
CA ALA A 50 -34.06 -7.13 0.48
C ALA A 50 -34.55 -8.42 1.13
N LYS A 51 -35.70 -8.91 0.67
CA LYS A 51 -36.28 -10.20 1.10
C LYS A 51 -35.46 -11.41 0.60
N GLU A 52 -34.53 -11.20 -0.33
CA GLU A 52 -33.80 -12.26 -1.05
C GLU A 52 -32.27 -12.28 -0.82
N GLN A 53 -31.69 -11.27 -0.17
CA GLN A 53 -30.25 -11.26 0.15
C GLN A 53 -30.05 -11.58 1.63
N SER A 54 -29.68 -12.83 1.94
CA SER A 54 -29.29 -13.21 3.30
C SER A 54 -27.91 -12.62 3.61
N VAL A 55 -27.90 -11.47 4.29
CA VAL A 55 -26.69 -10.82 4.80
C VAL A 55 -25.85 -11.79 5.63
N LEU A 56 -26.50 -12.61 6.45
CA LEU A 56 -25.83 -13.65 7.25
C LEU A 56 -25.12 -14.69 6.38
N LYS A 57 -25.74 -15.12 5.28
CA LYS A 57 -25.12 -16.08 4.35
C LYS A 57 -23.91 -15.47 3.65
N ASN A 58 -24.02 -14.23 3.19
CA ASN A 58 -22.89 -13.52 2.58
C ASN A 58 -21.76 -13.32 3.58
N LEU A 59 -22.08 -12.90 4.80
CA LEU A 59 -21.12 -12.74 5.88
C LEU A 59 -20.44 -14.07 6.22
N ALA A 60 -21.18 -15.18 6.25
CA ALA A 60 -20.62 -16.50 6.44
C ALA A 60 -19.61 -16.89 5.35
N TYR A 61 -19.93 -16.65 4.07
CA TYR A 61 -18.99 -16.91 2.97
C TYR A 61 -17.73 -16.04 3.06
N MET A 62 -17.88 -14.75 3.39
CA MET A 62 -16.74 -13.85 3.52
C MET A 62 -15.87 -14.24 4.72
N SER A 63 -16.48 -14.54 5.87
CA SER A 63 -15.77 -14.99 7.07
C SER A 63 -15.08 -16.33 6.85
N ALA A 64 -15.71 -17.26 6.12
CA ALA A 64 -15.09 -18.53 5.74
C ALA A 64 -13.86 -18.30 4.85
N ALA A 65 -13.96 -17.44 3.83
CA ALA A 65 -12.81 -17.09 2.99
C ALA A 65 -11.66 -16.46 3.80
N GLY A 66 -12.00 -15.56 4.74
CA GLY A 66 -11.01 -14.97 5.65
C GLY A 66 -10.35 -16.00 6.57
N LEU A 67 -11.13 -16.91 7.16
CA LEU A 67 -10.61 -17.97 8.02
C LEU A 67 -9.72 -18.96 7.26
N ILE A 68 -10.12 -19.36 6.05
CA ILE A 68 -9.31 -20.23 5.19
C ILE A 68 -7.98 -19.55 4.87
N ALA A 69 -8.00 -18.29 4.45
CA ALA A 69 -6.78 -17.53 4.17
C ALA A 69 -5.89 -17.38 5.41
N LEU A 70 -6.49 -17.18 6.59
CA LEU A 70 -5.79 -17.11 7.87
C LEU A 70 -5.04 -18.42 8.17
N VAL A 71 -5.74 -19.56 8.04
CA VAL A 71 -5.17 -20.89 8.28
C VAL A 71 -4.03 -21.16 7.30
N ILE A 72 -4.24 -20.90 6.00
CA ILE A 72 -3.22 -21.06 4.96
C ILE A 72 -1.99 -20.19 5.28
N ALA A 73 -2.18 -18.91 5.60
CA ALA A 73 -1.09 -18.00 5.93
C ALA A 73 -0.31 -18.45 7.17
N TYR A 74 -1.00 -18.93 8.20
CA TYR A 74 -0.38 -19.44 9.41
C TYR A 74 0.51 -20.65 9.15
N PHE A 75 0.04 -21.60 8.33
CA PHE A 75 0.82 -22.78 7.95
C PHE A 75 1.92 -22.48 6.92
N ALA A 76 1.77 -21.40 6.13
CA ALA A 76 2.81 -20.88 5.25
C ALA A 76 3.95 -20.13 5.99
N GLY A 77 3.93 -20.08 7.33
CA GLY A 77 5.00 -19.51 8.15
C GLY A 77 4.79 -18.05 8.58
N ILE A 78 3.65 -17.45 8.26
CA ILE A 78 3.30 -16.12 8.76
C ILE A 78 2.82 -16.28 10.21
N LYS A 79 3.57 -15.73 11.17
CA LYS A 79 3.25 -15.88 12.61
C LYS A 79 2.90 -14.58 13.32
N LYS A 80 3.19 -13.43 12.70
CA LYS A 80 2.85 -12.12 13.28
C LYS A 80 1.35 -11.87 13.19
N ILE A 81 0.74 -11.46 14.30
CA ILE A 81 -0.72 -11.29 14.41
C ILE A 81 -1.30 -10.31 13.40
N TYR A 82 -0.73 -9.10 13.27
CA TYR A 82 -1.28 -8.08 12.38
C TYR A 82 -1.24 -8.49 10.91
N PRO A 83 -0.12 -9.00 10.35
CA PRO A 83 -0.12 -9.54 8.99
C PRO A 83 -1.11 -10.68 8.78
N LEU A 84 -1.26 -11.58 9.75
CA LEU A 84 -2.23 -12.68 9.69
C LEU A 84 -3.65 -12.15 9.54
N LEU A 85 -4.02 -11.18 10.38
CA LEU A 85 -5.33 -10.54 10.35
C LEU A 85 -5.53 -9.74 9.06
N THR A 86 -4.52 -9.03 8.57
CA THR A 86 -4.60 -8.31 7.30
C THR A 86 -4.86 -9.26 6.14
N ILE A 87 -4.20 -10.42 6.07
CA ILE A 87 -4.44 -11.42 5.03
C ILE A 87 -5.85 -12.00 5.12
N ALA A 88 -6.30 -12.33 6.34
CA ALA A 88 -7.66 -12.82 6.57
C ALA A 88 -8.72 -11.81 6.12
N ILE A 89 -8.58 -10.54 6.52
CA ILE A 89 -9.52 -9.48 6.16
C ILE A 89 -9.41 -9.12 4.67
N ALA A 90 -8.22 -9.23 4.06
CA ALA A 90 -8.07 -9.06 2.62
C ALA A 90 -8.87 -10.13 1.85
N ALA A 91 -8.75 -11.40 2.23
CA ALA A 91 -9.53 -12.48 1.61
C ALA A 91 -11.04 -12.32 1.84
N TYR A 92 -11.45 -11.88 3.05
CA TYR A 92 -12.82 -11.48 3.36
C TYR A 92 -13.35 -10.39 2.41
N ASN A 93 -12.54 -9.36 2.13
CA ASN A 93 -12.88 -8.28 1.21
C ASN A 93 -12.91 -8.75 -0.25
N VAL A 94 -11.99 -9.61 -0.67
CA VAL A 94 -12.02 -10.23 -2.02
C VAL A 94 -13.30 -11.05 -2.19
N ALA A 95 -13.69 -11.84 -1.19
CA ALA A 95 -14.95 -12.58 -1.21
C ALA A 95 -16.15 -11.65 -1.34
N SER A 96 -16.13 -10.46 -0.71
CA SER A 96 -17.15 -9.43 -0.91
C SER A 96 -17.28 -9.02 -2.39
N LEU A 97 -16.14 -8.68 -3.02
CA LEU A 97 -16.12 -8.29 -4.43
C LEU A 97 -16.62 -9.41 -5.35
N VAL A 98 -16.23 -10.66 -5.06
CA VAL A 98 -16.70 -11.84 -5.80
C VAL A 98 -18.21 -12.01 -5.64
N LEU A 99 -18.75 -11.89 -4.43
CA LEU A 99 -20.19 -12.01 -4.18
C LEU A 99 -20.99 -10.92 -4.91
N LEU A 100 -20.48 -9.69 -4.98
CA LEU A 100 -21.10 -8.61 -5.76
C LEU A 100 -21.14 -8.93 -7.25
N ILE A 101 -20.04 -9.45 -7.81
CA ILE A 101 -19.94 -9.82 -9.22
C ILE A 101 -20.86 -10.99 -9.52
N VAL A 102 -20.81 -12.05 -8.71
CA VAL A 102 -21.64 -13.25 -8.88
C VAL A 102 -23.12 -12.91 -8.76
N GLY A 103 -23.51 -12.09 -7.77
CA GLY A 103 -24.88 -11.63 -7.59
C GLY A 103 -25.39 -10.78 -8.76
N ALA A 104 -24.51 -10.05 -9.45
CA ALA A 104 -24.87 -9.25 -10.61
C ALA A 104 -24.89 -10.03 -11.93
N VAL A 105 -24.05 -11.07 -12.06
CA VAL A 105 -23.82 -11.81 -13.30
C VAL A 105 -24.67 -13.07 -13.38
N ARG A 106 -24.72 -13.89 -12.32
CA ARG A 106 -25.34 -15.22 -12.35
C ARG A 106 -26.84 -15.20 -12.69
N PRO A 107 -27.69 -14.37 -12.05
CA PRO A 107 -29.12 -14.33 -12.38
C PRO A 107 -29.38 -13.87 -13.83
N ARG A 108 -28.59 -12.91 -14.32
CA ARG A 108 -28.71 -12.39 -15.69
C ARG A 108 -28.24 -13.41 -16.74
N ALA A 109 -27.16 -14.15 -16.45
CA ALA A 109 -26.69 -15.21 -17.33
C ALA A 109 -27.74 -16.32 -17.45
N GLN A 110 -28.33 -16.75 -16.32
CA GLN A 110 -29.40 -17.75 -16.30
C GLN A 110 -30.66 -17.28 -17.04
N ALA A 111 -31.09 -16.03 -16.84
CA ALA A 111 -32.29 -15.49 -17.48
C ALA A 111 -32.13 -15.24 -18.99
N THR A 112 -30.92 -14.92 -19.46
CA THR A 112 -30.66 -14.59 -20.88
C THR A 112 -30.10 -15.75 -21.69
N GLY A 113 -29.73 -16.87 -21.04
CA GLY A 113 -29.02 -17.99 -21.67
C GLY A 113 -27.61 -17.65 -22.18
N ARG A 114 -27.08 -16.45 -21.87
CA ARG A 114 -25.76 -16.00 -22.33
C ARG A 114 -24.65 -16.48 -21.41
N SER A 115 -23.43 -16.56 -21.96
CA SER A 115 -22.24 -16.88 -21.16
C SER A 115 -22.02 -15.84 -20.03
N ALA A 116 -21.52 -16.30 -18.89
CA ALA A 116 -21.22 -15.44 -17.74
C ALA A 116 -20.20 -14.34 -18.10
N GLY A 117 -19.22 -14.64 -18.96
CA GLY A 117 -18.23 -13.66 -19.43
C GLY A 117 -18.85 -12.53 -20.24
N THR A 118 -19.81 -12.84 -21.12
CA THR A 118 -20.56 -11.83 -21.89
C THR A 118 -21.35 -10.92 -20.95
N VAL A 119 -22.06 -11.50 -19.98
CA VAL A 119 -22.86 -10.74 -19.00
C VAL A 119 -21.96 -9.89 -18.09
N PHE A 120 -20.82 -10.41 -17.67
CA PHE A 120 -19.83 -9.66 -16.90
C PHE A 120 -19.31 -8.45 -17.67
N LYS A 121 -18.93 -8.63 -18.94
CA LYS A 121 -18.47 -7.53 -19.80
C LYS A 121 -19.54 -6.45 -19.92
N HIS A 122 -20.79 -6.82 -20.20
CA HIS A 122 -21.90 -5.88 -20.23
C HIS A 122 -22.07 -5.16 -18.89
N TYR A 123 -22.06 -5.90 -17.78
CA TYR A 123 -22.19 -5.32 -16.45
C TYR A 123 -21.11 -4.27 -16.17
N ALA A 124 -19.85 -4.56 -16.47
CA ALA A 124 -18.72 -3.64 -16.27
C ALA A 124 -18.92 -2.32 -17.04
N PHE A 125 -19.26 -2.40 -18.33
CA PHE A 125 -19.43 -1.22 -19.17
C PHE A 125 -20.74 -0.46 -18.94
N GLU A 126 -21.81 -1.13 -18.49
CA GLU A 126 -23.09 -0.49 -18.19
C GLU A 126 -23.13 0.12 -16.79
N ASN A 127 -22.40 -0.44 -15.83
CA ASN A 127 -22.39 -0.02 -14.44
C ASN A 127 -21.02 0.51 -14.02
N LYS A 128 -20.43 1.40 -14.85
CA LYS A 128 -19.07 1.92 -14.67
C LYS A 128 -18.75 2.38 -13.26
N ARG A 129 -19.66 3.12 -12.61
CA ARG A 129 -19.47 3.60 -11.23
C ARG A 129 -19.33 2.45 -10.22
N ARG A 130 -20.19 1.42 -10.32
CA ARG A 130 -20.14 0.26 -9.42
C ARG A 130 -18.92 -0.62 -9.71
N PHE A 131 -18.59 -0.83 -10.98
CA PHE A 131 -17.41 -1.61 -11.34
C PHE A 131 -16.11 -0.88 -10.97
N GLY A 132 -16.01 0.42 -11.24
CA GLY A 132 -14.87 1.25 -10.85
C GLY A 132 -14.69 1.31 -9.33
N SER A 133 -15.77 1.35 -8.54
CA SER A 133 -15.64 1.22 -7.09
C SER A 133 -15.08 -0.14 -6.65
N MET A 134 -15.42 -1.25 -7.33
CA MET A 134 -14.82 -2.56 -7.04
C MET A 134 -13.32 -2.57 -7.33
N VAL A 135 -12.88 -1.93 -8.42
CA VAL A 135 -11.46 -1.78 -8.77
C VAL A 135 -10.72 -0.96 -7.70
N ILE A 136 -11.34 0.11 -7.20
CA ILE A 136 -10.79 0.92 -6.10
C ILE A 136 -10.63 0.07 -4.83
N HIS A 137 -11.65 -0.69 -4.44
CA HIS A 137 -11.58 -1.56 -3.26
C HIS A 137 -10.49 -2.63 -3.41
N LEU A 138 -10.35 -3.21 -4.61
CA LEU A 138 -9.24 -4.12 -4.91
C LEU A 138 -7.88 -3.43 -4.74
N GLY A 139 -7.75 -2.19 -5.19
CA GLY A 139 -6.55 -1.38 -4.96
C GLY A 139 -6.21 -1.22 -3.48
N VAL A 140 -7.22 -0.92 -2.63
CA VAL A 140 -7.04 -0.83 -1.17
C VAL A 140 -6.62 -2.17 -0.57
N ILE A 141 -7.19 -3.29 -1.01
CA ILE A 141 -6.79 -4.64 -0.57
C ILE A 141 -5.32 -4.90 -0.90
N VAL A 142 -4.90 -4.59 -2.13
CA VAL A 142 -3.51 -4.76 -2.57
C VAL A 142 -2.56 -3.89 -1.75
N MET A 143 -2.90 -2.64 -1.48
CA MET A 143 -2.10 -1.76 -0.62
C MET A 143 -1.99 -2.31 0.80
N ALA A 144 -3.10 -2.78 1.39
CA ALA A 144 -3.10 -3.34 2.74
C ALA A 144 -2.14 -4.54 2.87
N LEU A 145 -2.15 -5.44 1.87
CA LEU A 145 -1.21 -6.57 1.80
C LEU A 145 0.24 -6.09 1.66
N GLY A 146 0.50 -5.06 0.84
CA GLY A 146 1.82 -4.45 0.71
C GLY A 146 2.34 -3.84 2.02
N ILE A 147 1.49 -3.13 2.78
CA ILE A 147 1.83 -2.56 4.10
C ILE A 147 2.10 -3.67 5.12
N ALA A 148 1.23 -4.68 5.19
CA ALA A 148 1.40 -5.79 6.11
C ALA A 148 2.70 -6.57 5.81
N GLY A 149 2.98 -6.86 4.54
CA GLY A 149 4.20 -7.56 4.13
C GLY A 149 5.45 -6.73 4.39
N SER A 150 5.48 -5.47 3.95
CA SER A 150 6.63 -4.58 4.16
C SER A 150 6.94 -4.37 5.64
N SER A 151 5.93 -4.11 6.48
CA SER A 151 6.14 -3.88 7.92
C SER A 151 6.56 -5.14 8.67
N ALA A 152 6.06 -6.31 8.27
CA ALA A 152 6.34 -7.58 8.94
C ALA A 152 7.72 -8.14 8.62
N TYR A 153 8.18 -7.97 7.38
CA TYR A 153 9.37 -8.63 6.87
C TYR A 153 10.48 -7.64 6.49
N ARG A 154 10.37 -6.39 6.94
CA ARG A 154 11.46 -5.43 6.89
C ARG A 154 12.64 -5.91 7.72
N ILE A 155 13.83 -5.87 7.11
CA ILE A 155 15.10 -6.15 7.77
C ILE A 155 15.88 -4.84 7.83
N ASP A 156 16.38 -4.49 9.00
CA ASP A 156 17.00 -3.20 9.29
C ASP A 156 18.26 -3.42 10.12
N GLN A 157 19.42 -3.12 9.55
CA GLN A 157 20.72 -3.33 10.20
C GLN A 157 21.61 -2.10 10.01
N GLN A 158 22.36 -1.75 11.06
CA GLN A 158 23.44 -0.79 10.94
C GLN A 158 24.75 -1.56 10.74
N ILE A 159 25.46 -1.20 9.69
CA ILE A 159 26.68 -1.87 9.24
C ILE A 159 27.77 -0.81 9.12
N ARG A 160 28.92 -1.10 9.72
CA ARG A 160 30.14 -0.31 9.54
C ARG A 160 30.97 -0.97 8.44
N ILE A 161 31.42 -0.18 7.47
CA ILE A 161 32.27 -0.64 6.37
C ILE A 161 33.45 0.32 6.27
N ASP A 162 34.68 -0.20 6.38
CA ASP A 162 35.87 0.60 6.12
C ASP A 162 35.99 0.87 4.61
N TYR A 163 36.47 2.05 4.20
CA TYR A 163 36.62 2.38 2.79
C TYR A 163 37.62 1.43 2.11
N GLY A 164 37.28 0.97 0.90
CA GLY A 164 37.97 -0.10 0.19
C GLY A 164 37.51 -1.52 0.56
N GLN A 165 36.72 -1.69 1.62
CA GLN A 165 36.21 -3.00 2.06
C GLN A 165 34.75 -3.22 1.67
N SER A 166 34.27 -4.44 1.92
CA SER A 166 32.87 -4.82 1.70
C SER A 166 32.23 -5.47 2.92
N ALA A 167 30.90 -5.39 2.99
CA ALA A 167 30.11 -6.07 3.98
C ALA A 167 28.90 -6.76 3.34
N ASN A 168 28.54 -7.93 3.86
CA ASN A 168 27.39 -8.69 3.39
C ASN A 168 26.12 -8.28 4.12
N PHE A 169 25.02 -8.08 3.38
CA PHE A 169 23.71 -7.76 3.90
C PHE A 169 22.63 -8.46 3.08
N GLN A 170 21.98 -9.48 3.65
CA GLN A 170 20.83 -10.16 3.01
C GLN A 170 21.10 -10.61 1.56
N GLY A 171 22.29 -11.15 1.31
CA GLY A 171 22.74 -11.61 -0.01
C GLY A 171 23.26 -10.51 -0.94
N TYR A 172 23.28 -9.25 -0.49
CA TYR A 172 24.01 -8.16 -1.15
C TYR A 172 25.42 -8.05 -0.57
N GLU A 173 26.38 -7.80 -1.43
CA GLU A 173 27.71 -7.34 -1.03
C GLU A 173 27.76 -5.83 -1.25
N LEU A 174 27.89 -5.07 -0.16
CA LEU A 174 27.97 -3.61 -0.16
C LEU A 174 29.45 -3.22 -0.06
N ARG A 175 30.01 -2.60 -1.10
CA ARG A 175 31.41 -2.16 -1.11
C ARG A 175 31.50 -0.66 -0.89
N ALA A 176 32.15 -0.23 0.18
CA ALA A 176 32.36 1.19 0.42
C ALA A 176 33.60 1.65 -0.33
N LYS A 177 33.44 2.55 -1.32
CA LYS A 177 34.56 3.06 -2.10
C LYS A 177 35.26 4.21 -1.40
N GLU A 178 34.55 5.33 -1.29
CA GLU A 178 35.09 6.56 -0.74
C GLU A 178 33.97 7.43 -0.17
N GLN A 179 34.37 8.40 0.65
CA GLN A 179 33.51 9.49 1.06
C GLN A 179 33.49 10.59 0.00
N PHE A 180 32.38 11.32 -0.08
CA PHE A 180 32.30 12.53 -0.89
C PHE A 180 31.70 13.67 -0.08
N MET A 181 32.07 14.90 -0.44
CA MET A 181 31.47 16.12 0.08
C MET A 181 31.20 17.07 -1.07
N GLU A 182 29.94 17.47 -1.23
CA GLU A 182 29.47 18.41 -2.26
C GLU A 182 28.95 19.66 -1.57
N ARG A 183 29.46 20.83 -1.97
CA ARG A 183 29.01 22.12 -1.45
C ARG A 183 28.27 22.87 -2.55
N SER A 184 27.05 23.29 -2.23
CA SER A 184 26.26 24.22 -3.06
C SER A 184 25.88 25.45 -2.22
N PRO A 185 25.45 26.56 -2.86
CA PRO A 185 25.00 27.74 -2.12
C PRO A 185 23.85 27.44 -1.15
N ALA A 186 23.03 26.43 -1.44
CA ALA A 186 21.86 26.08 -0.63
C ALA A 186 22.17 25.08 0.50
N LYS A 187 23.17 24.20 0.31
CA LYS A 187 23.46 23.10 1.25
C LYS A 187 24.84 22.48 1.07
N ILE A 188 25.31 21.83 2.12
CA ILE A 188 26.46 20.92 2.11
C ILE A 188 25.94 19.48 2.20
N SER A 189 26.34 18.62 1.27
CA SER A 189 26.00 17.21 1.24
C SER A 189 27.26 16.38 1.50
N ALA A 190 27.25 15.53 2.52
CA ALA A 190 28.33 14.60 2.79
C ALA A 190 27.80 13.17 2.76
N GLY A 191 28.51 12.25 2.12
CA GLY A 191 28.02 10.90 1.86
C GLY A 191 29.11 9.90 1.57
N SER A 192 28.70 8.68 1.23
CA SER A 192 29.61 7.60 0.81
C SER A 192 29.17 7.01 -0.52
N ILE A 193 30.13 6.63 -1.36
CA ILE A 193 29.87 5.91 -2.60
C ILE A 193 29.89 4.42 -2.28
N ILE A 194 28.74 3.77 -2.47
CA ILE A 194 28.54 2.35 -2.13
C ILE A 194 28.17 1.59 -3.38
N GLU A 195 29.02 0.66 -3.80
CA GLU A 195 28.68 -0.27 -4.87
C GLU A 195 27.87 -1.44 -4.30
N VAL A 196 26.79 -1.79 -5.00
CA VAL A 196 25.90 -2.89 -4.63
C VAL A 196 26.13 -4.04 -5.60
N TRP A 197 26.58 -5.16 -5.05
CA TRP A 197 26.85 -6.39 -5.78
C TRP A 197 25.93 -7.51 -5.29
N LYS A 198 25.62 -8.47 -6.16
CA LYS A 198 24.88 -9.69 -5.80
C LYS A 198 25.35 -10.84 -6.67
N ASN A 199 25.74 -11.96 -6.05
CA ASN A 199 26.27 -13.15 -6.73
C ASN A 199 27.41 -12.81 -7.71
N GLY A 200 28.35 -11.95 -7.31
CA GLY A 200 29.47 -11.51 -8.14
C GLY A 200 29.13 -10.53 -9.27
N LYS A 201 27.84 -10.18 -9.47
CA LYS A 201 27.40 -9.22 -10.48
C LYS A 201 27.22 -7.82 -9.86
N PHE A 202 27.79 -6.81 -10.50
CA PHE A 202 27.53 -5.41 -10.19
C PHE A 202 26.08 -5.06 -10.55
N LEU A 203 25.34 -4.49 -9.60
CA LEU A 203 23.95 -4.08 -9.81
C LEU A 203 23.82 -2.57 -10.01
N THR A 204 24.38 -1.78 -9.08
CA THR A 204 24.29 -0.32 -9.10
C THR A 204 25.28 0.30 -8.11
N THR A 205 25.41 1.63 -8.16
CA THR A 205 26.09 2.44 -7.15
C THR A 205 25.08 3.32 -6.45
N LEU A 206 25.04 3.25 -5.11
CA LEU A 206 24.21 4.08 -4.25
C LEU A 206 25.09 5.14 -3.55
N ARG A 207 24.56 6.35 -3.43
CA ARG A 207 25.22 7.52 -2.83
C ARG A 207 24.41 8.07 -1.65
N PRO A 208 24.21 7.28 -0.58
CA PRO A 208 23.53 7.77 0.62
C PRO A 208 24.30 8.95 1.21
N ARG A 209 23.56 9.96 1.70
CA ARG A 209 24.14 11.23 2.16
C ARG A 209 23.37 11.85 3.31
N ILE A 210 24.01 12.76 4.01
CA ILE A 210 23.40 13.71 4.93
C ILE A 210 23.54 15.12 4.33
N ASN A 211 22.51 15.93 4.49
CA ASN A 211 22.49 17.32 4.02
C ASN A 211 22.47 18.27 5.22
N SER A 212 23.37 19.23 5.25
CA SER A 212 23.34 20.37 6.16
C SER A 212 22.91 21.62 5.40
N PHE A 213 21.96 22.37 5.97
CA PHE A 213 21.43 23.60 5.40
C PHE A 213 21.89 24.77 6.28
N GLY A 214 22.35 25.86 5.65
CA GLY A 214 22.85 27.03 6.37
C GLY A 214 21.84 27.53 7.41
N GLY A 215 22.31 27.80 8.63
CA GLY A 215 21.47 28.27 9.73
C GLY A 215 20.73 27.18 10.51
N ASN A 216 20.76 25.92 10.07
CA ASN A 216 20.19 24.78 10.81
C ASN A 216 21.32 23.87 11.34
N PRO A 217 21.44 23.69 12.67
CA PRO A 217 22.45 22.79 13.24
C PRO A 217 22.16 21.31 12.97
N GLN A 218 20.95 20.95 12.53
CA GLN A 218 20.60 19.55 12.27
C GLN A 218 20.91 19.12 10.83
N THR A 219 21.53 17.95 10.70
CA THR A 219 21.73 17.27 9.41
C THR A 219 20.49 16.45 9.05
N ILE A 220 20.14 16.45 7.76
CA ILE A 220 18.98 15.73 7.21
C ILE A 220 19.48 14.54 6.39
N PRO A 221 19.28 13.30 6.85
CA PRO A 221 19.61 12.11 6.08
C PRO A 221 18.79 12.06 4.79
N THR A 222 19.47 11.79 3.68
CA THR A 222 18.87 11.49 2.38
C THR A 222 19.33 10.10 1.98
N PRO A 223 18.49 9.08 2.21
CA PRO A 223 18.81 7.73 1.79
C PRO A 223 18.91 7.64 0.27
N ASP A 224 19.62 6.63 -0.19
CA ASP A 224 19.60 6.22 -1.59
C ASP A 224 19.02 4.81 -1.71
N ILE A 225 18.34 4.53 -2.81
CA ILE A 225 17.42 3.40 -2.92
C ILE A 225 17.69 2.62 -4.21
N TYR A 226 17.88 1.32 -4.07
CA TYR A 226 17.83 0.38 -5.17
C TYR A 226 16.49 -0.36 -5.15
N ASN A 227 15.61 -0.03 -6.10
CA ASN A 227 14.28 -0.64 -6.21
C ASN A 227 14.36 -1.93 -7.02
N THR A 228 13.70 -3.00 -6.54
CA THR A 228 13.48 -4.21 -7.33
C THR A 228 11.99 -4.54 -7.35
N PHE A 229 11.60 -5.52 -8.16
CA PHE A 229 10.21 -5.97 -8.17
C PHE A 229 9.77 -6.56 -6.82
N TRP A 230 10.68 -7.26 -6.13
CA TRP A 230 10.38 -8.03 -4.91
C TRP A 230 10.59 -7.23 -3.62
N HIS A 231 11.59 -6.35 -3.60
CA HIS A 231 11.92 -5.53 -2.45
C HIS A 231 12.75 -4.31 -2.83
N ASP A 232 12.84 -3.36 -1.92
CA ASP A 232 13.71 -2.19 -2.07
C ASP A 232 14.86 -2.28 -1.06
N LEU A 233 16.07 -1.93 -1.49
CA LEU A 233 17.25 -1.78 -0.64
C LEU A 233 17.49 -0.30 -0.40
N PHE A 234 17.29 0.15 0.83
CA PHE A 234 17.59 1.52 1.26
C PHE A 234 18.93 1.53 1.98
N LEU A 235 19.80 2.46 1.61
CA LEU A 235 20.98 2.79 2.37
C LEU A 235 20.84 4.22 2.90
N SER A 236 21.11 4.41 4.18
CA SER A 236 21.21 5.75 4.78
C SER A 236 22.46 5.83 5.65
N VAL A 237 23.17 6.95 5.59
CA VAL A 237 24.30 7.22 6.48
C VAL A 237 23.81 7.34 7.93
N VAL A 238 24.58 6.78 8.85
CA VAL A 238 24.40 6.90 10.29
C VAL A 238 25.49 7.79 10.85
N GLY A 239 25.09 8.87 11.53
CA GLY A 239 26.03 9.84 12.11
C GLY A 239 26.57 10.85 11.09
N GLU A 240 27.54 11.64 11.55
CA GLU A 240 28.20 12.68 10.77
C GLU A 240 29.53 12.22 10.21
N PHE A 241 29.95 12.81 9.07
CA PHE A 241 31.27 12.58 8.51
C PHE A 241 32.30 13.50 9.18
N LYS A 242 33.39 12.90 9.66
CA LYS A 242 34.54 13.63 10.22
C LYS A 242 35.71 13.64 9.23
N ALA A 243 36.53 14.68 9.29
CA ALA A 243 37.78 14.72 8.53
C ALA A 243 38.68 13.53 8.91
N GLY A 244 39.27 12.86 7.92
CA GLY A 244 40.11 11.68 8.12
C GLY A 244 39.37 10.39 8.46
N GLN A 245 38.03 10.36 8.38
CA GLN A 245 37.26 9.17 8.65
C GLN A 245 37.53 8.07 7.60
N THR A 246 37.97 6.91 8.06
CA THR A 246 38.35 5.76 7.22
C THR A 246 37.22 4.77 6.96
N TYR A 247 36.02 5.06 7.46
CA TYR A 247 34.88 4.15 7.43
C TYR A 247 33.55 4.88 7.26
N THR A 248 32.54 4.16 6.81
CA THR A 248 31.16 4.63 6.78
C THR A 248 30.27 3.73 7.61
N ALA A 249 29.37 4.33 8.39
CA ALA A 249 28.31 3.62 9.09
C ALA A 249 27.02 3.81 8.30
N ILE A 250 26.44 2.70 7.83
CA ILE A 250 25.26 2.70 6.97
C ILE A 250 24.17 1.87 7.63
N ARG A 251 22.98 2.46 7.72
CA ARG A 251 21.76 1.71 7.98
C ARG A 251 21.26 1.17 6.66
N ALA A 252 21.39 -0.14 6.49
CA ALA A 252 20.91 -0.88 5.35
C ALA A 252 19.56 -1.52 5.68
N VAL A 253 18.57 -1.30 4.82
CA VAL A 253 17.21 -1.77 5.02
C VAL A 253 16.70 -2.48 3.77
N ILE A 254 16.22 -3.72 3.92
CA ILE A 254 15.39 -4.37 2.91
C ILE A 254 13.94 -4.25 3.33
N SER A 255 13.11 -3.66 2.47
CA SER A 255 11.66 -3.60 2.65
C SER A 255 10.95 -4.30 1.49
N PRO A 256 10.33 -5.48 1.72
CA PRO A 256 9.64 -6.20 0.66
C PRO A 256 8.27 -5.57 0.35
N MET A 257 7.71 -5.88 -0.83
CA MET A 257 6.33 -5.54 -1.21
C MET A 257 5.96 -4.04 -1.26
N ILE A 258 6.93 -3.13 -1.28
CA ILE A 258 6.65 -1.69 -1.50
C ILE A 258 6.02 -1.48 -2.89
N SER A 259 6.41 -2.27 -3.90
CA SER A 259 5.81 -2.23 -5.24
C SER A 259 4.28 -2.45 -5.22
N TRP A 260 3.75 -3.20 -4.27
CA TRP A 260 2.30 -3.44 -4.13
C TRP A 260 1.55 -2.20 -3.67
N LEU A 261 2.18 -1.32 -2.89
CA LEU A 261 1.60 -0.02 -2.53
C LEU A 261 1.35 0.83 -3.78
N TRP A 262 2.35 0.91 -4.65
CA TRP A 262 2.26 1.64 -5.91
C TRP A 262 1.26 1.02 -6.86
N PHE A 263 1.25 -0.30 -6.97
CA PHE A 263 0.28 -1.00 -7.81
C PHE A 263 -1.16 -0.80 -7.32
N GLY A 264 -1.39 -0.87 -6.00
CA GLY A 264 -2.70 -0.58 -5.42
C GLY A 264 -3.14 0.87 -5.63
N ALA A 265 -2.23 1.84 -5.48
CA ALA A 265 -2.50 3.25 -5.80
C ALA A 265 -2.88 3.44 -7.28
N PHE A 266 -2.18 2.76 -8.18
CA PHE A 266 -2.50 2.74 -9.61
C PHE A 266 -3.90 2.18 -9.87
N LEU A 267 -4.28 1.07 -9.22
CA LEU A 267 -5.64 0.51 -9.33
C LEU A 267 -6.72 1.49 -8.84
N ILE A 268 -6.47 2.22 -7.76
CA ILE A 268 -7.39 3.25 -7.25
C ILE A 268 -7.57 4.36 -8.29
N ILE A 269 -6.49 4.85 -8.89
CA ILE A 269 -6.53 5.88 -9.93
C ILE A 269 -7.33 5.37 -11.13
N LEU A 270 -7.01 4.18 -11.63
CA LEU A 270 -7.72 3.57 -12.76
C LEU A 270 -9.21 3.38 -12.47
N GLY A 271 -9.55 2.83 -11.31
CA GLY A 271 -10.93 2.62 -10.90
C GLY A 271 -11.70 3.94 -10.77
N THR A 272 -11.04 5.01 -10.32
CA THR A 272 -11.62 6.36 -10.23
C THR A 272 -11.89 6.94 -11.61
N ILE A 273 -10.91 6.91 -12.52
CA ILE A 273 -11.07 7.36 -13.90
C ILE A 273 -12.20 6.58 -14.58
N TYR A 274 -12.24 5.25 -14.38
CA TYR A 274 -13.29 4.41 -14.95
C TYR A 274 -14.68 4.73 -14.38
N ALA A 275 -14.80 4.96 -13.06
CA ALA A 275 -16.05 5.28 -12.40
C ALA A 275 -16.63 6.64 -12.84
N LEU A 276 -15.76 7.62 -13.13
CA LEU A 276 -16.13 8.97 -13.57
C LEU A 276 -16.40 9.05 -15.08
N SER A 277 -15.97 8.06 -15.86
CA SER A 277 -16.14 8.06 -17.31
C SER A 277 -17.62 8.06 -17.72
N PRO A 278 -18.03 8.88 -18.70
CA PRO A 278 -19.43 8.99 -19.10
C PRO A 278 -19.98 7.67 -19.62
N ASN A 279 -21.25 7.43 -19.30
CA ASN A 279 -21.96 6.23 -19.71
C ASN A 279 -22.74 6.54 -21.00
N LYS A 280 -22.47 5.80 -22.09
CA LYS A 280 -23.03 6.08 -23.43
C LYS A 280 -24.57 6.04 -23.49
N LYS A 281 -25.25 5.54 -22.45
CA LYS A 281 -26.72 5.36 -22.42
C LYS A 281 -27.51 6.56 -21.83
N ARG A 282 -26.89 7.65 -21.39
CA ARG A 282 -27.63 8.77 -20.74
C ARG A 282 -28.26 9.80 -21.69
N VAL A 283 -28.20 9.62 -23.02
CA VAL A 283 -28.61 10.66 -24.00
C VAL A 283 -29.91 10.34 -24.78
N LYS A 284 -30.59 9.20 -24.56
CA LYS A 284 -31.81 8.85 -25.34
C LYS A 284 -33.15 9.29 -24.76
N LEU A 285 -33.24 9.77 -23.51
CA LEU A 285 -34.52 10.21 -22.94
C LEU A 285 -34.88 11.66 -23.26
N THR A 286 -33.90 12.53 -23.50
CA THR A 286 -34.18 13.95 -23.83
C THR A 286 -34.71 14.12 -25.25
N LYS A 287 -34.28 13.28 -26.20
CA LYS A 287 -34.76 13.32 -27.60
C LYS A 287 -36.18 12.78 -27.79
N LEU A 288 -36.64 11.85 -26.95
CA LEU A 288 -37.99 11.31 -27.06
C LEU A 288 -39.04 12.29 -26.53
N VAL A 289 -38.73 13.05 -25.47
CA VAL A 289 -39.64 14.09 -24.93
C VAL A 289 -39.70 15.34 -25.82
N GLN A 290 -38.62 15.65 -26.56
CA GLN A 290 -38.63 16.73 -27.54
C GLN A 290 -39.42 16.37 -28.81
N ASN A 291 -39.38 15.11 -29.27
CA ASN A 291 -40.10 14.70 -30.47
C ASN A 291 -41.61 14.54 -30.26
N THR A 292 -42.10 14.20 -29.06
CA THR A 292 -43.55 14.21 -28.78
C THR A 292 -44.12 15.63 -28.72
N LYS A 293 -43.38 16.60 -28.15
CA LYS A 293 -43.83 18.00 -28.09
C LYS A 293 -43.89 18.73 -29.43
N VAL A 294 -43.15 18.25 -30.45
CA VAL A 294 -43.17 18.81 -31.82
C VAL A 294 -44.21 18.13 -32.70
N ALA A 295 -44.69 16.92 -32.32
CA ALA A 295 -45.76 16.23 -33.04
C ALA A 295 -47.18 16.63 -32.57
N GLU A 296 -47.28 17.33 -31.43
CA GLU A 296 -48.53 17.83 -30.84
C GLU A 296 -48.75 19.35 -31.07
N ALA A 297 -47.90 20.01 -31.86
CA ALA A 297 -47.99 21.42 -32.26
C ALA A 297 -48.12 21.54 -33.77
#